data_AF-A0A183EFA3-F1
#
_entry.id   AF-A0A183EFA3-F1
#
_cell.length_a   1.000
_cell.length_b   1.000
_cell.length_c   1.000
_cell.angle_alpha   90.00
_cell.angle_beta   90.00
_cell.angle_gamma   90.00
#
_symmetry.space_group_name_H-M   'P 1'
#
loop_
_entity.id
_entity.type
_entity.pdbx_description
1 polymer ?
#
loop_
_entity_poly.entity_id
_entity_poly.type
_entity_poly.pdbx_seq_one_letter_code
_entity_poly.pdbx_strand_id
1 'polypeptide(L)'
;MKDRLEAVSLYCDDKISKCCKTLNTNWSEEQSNELKEQIAQIADAENRIRKLIRDRVYNFIFSMISSPGPSSRQQFPPGLSVIREELSELTGRFLRITNHNRQIFGTYYGELVKKLMNECI
;
A
#
# COMPACT_ATOMS: atom_id res chain seq x y z
N MET A 1 5.08 -5.30 -15.72
CA MET A 1 4.49 -5.89 -14.49
C MET A 1 4.25 -7.38 -14.67
N LYS A 2 3.60 -7.79 -15.77
CA LYS A 2 3.37 -9.20 -16.13
C LYS A 2 4.65 -10.05 -16.08
N ASP A 3 5.73 -9.60 -16.74
CA ASP A 3 7.01 -10.34 -16.78
C ASP A 3 7.65 -10.52 -15.39
N ARG A 4 7.48 -9.53 -14.50
CA ARG A 4 7.97 -9.61 -13.11
C ARG A 4 7.17 -10.62 -12.30
N LEU A 5 5.86 -10.68 -12.49
CA LEU A 5 5.00 -11.66 -11.81
C LEU A 5 5.24 -13.07 -12.33
N GLU A 6 5.53 -13.22 -13.63
CA GLU A 6 5.94 -14.49 -14.21
C GLU A 6 7.28 -14.96 -13.62
N ALA A 7 8.28 -14.08 -13.53
CA ALA A 7 9.54 -14.41 -12.88
C ALA A 7 9.36 -14.81 -11.40
N VAL A 8 8.48 -14.12 -10.66
CA VAL A 8 8.14 -14.48 -9.28
C VAL A 8 7.46 -15.85 -9.21
N SER A 9 6.52 -16.13 -10.11
CA SER A 9 5.84 -17.43 -10.17
C SER A 9 6.82 -18.58 -10.42
N LEU A 10 7.72 -18.43 -11.40
CA LEU A 10 8.76 -19.43 -11.69
C LEU A 10 9.71 -19.63 -10.49
N TYR A 11 10.07 -18.54 -9.82
CA TYR A 11 10.93 -18.60 -8.63
C TYR A 11 10.24 -19.33 -7.46
N CYS A 12 8.98 -19.00 -7.17
CA CYS A 12 8.23 -19.66 -6.11
C CYS A 12 8.03 -21.14 -6.40
N ASP A 13 7.70 -21.51 -7.64
CA ASP A 13 7.51 -22.90 -8.05
C ASP A 13 8.78 -23.73 -7.86
N ASP A 14 9.93 -23.24 -8.33
CA ASP A 14 11.24 -23.90 -8.13
C ASP A 14 11.55 -24.09 -6.63
N LYS A 15 11.29 -23.08 -5.82
CA LYS A 15 11.53 -23.15 -4.36
C LYS A 15 10.62 -24.16 -3.68
N ILE A 16 9.34 -24.20 -4.03
CA ILE A 16 8.38 -25.13 -3.44
C ILE A 16 8.72 -26.56 -3.89
N SER A 17 8.99 -26.78 -5.18
CA SER A 17 9.39 -28.09 -5.71
C SER A 17 10.62 -28.66 -4.99
N LYS A 18 11.64 -27.83 -4.76
CA LYS A 18 12.83 -28.22 -3.97
C LYS A 18 12.50 -28.56 -2.52
N CYS A 19 11.66 -27.75 -1.88
CA CYS A 19 11.24 -27.98 -0.50
C CYS A 19 10.44 -29.28 -0.33
N CYS A 20 9.47 -29.53 -1.23
CA CYS A 20 8.65 -30.74 -1.23
C CYS A 20 9.50 -32.01 -1.39
N LYS A 21 10.53 -31.98 -2.24
CA LYS A 21 11.50 -33.10 -2.35
C LYS A 21 12.22 -33.37 -1.03
N THR A 22 12.63 -32.33 -0.31
CA THR A 22 13.29 -32.47 1.00
C THR A 22 12.34 -33.00 2.07
N LEU A 23 11.07 -32.60 2.03
CA LEU A 23 10.04 -33.01 3.00
C LEU A 23 9.35 -34.33 2.63
N ASN A 24 9.71 -34.93 1.50
CA ASN A 24 9.07 -36.11 0.93
C ASN A 24 7.54 -35.93 0.73
N THR A 25 7.13 -34.73 0.29
CA THR A 25 5.74 -34.39 -0.05
C THR A 25 5.59 -34.17 -1.56
N ASN A 26 4.36 -34.26 -2.05
CA ASN A 26 4.05 -34.07 -3.47
C ASN A 26 3.75 -32.60 -3.80
N TRP A 27 4.30 -32.11 -4.91
CA TRP A 27 3.96 -30.83 -5.52
C TRP A 27 3.45 -31.11 -6.94
N SER A 28 2.14 -30.99 -7.16
CA SER A 28 1.52 -31.34 -8.44
C SER A 28 1.56 -30.21 -9.45
N GLU A 29 1.42 -30.55 -10.73
CA GLU A 29 1.28 -29.57 -11.81
C GLU A 29 0.02 -28.69 -11.63
N GLU A 30 -1.06 -29.26 -11.08
CA GLU A 30 -2.28 -28.51 -10.74
C GLU A 30 -1.98 -27.41 -9.69
N GLN A 31 -1.26 -27.74 -8.62
CA GLN A 31 -0.87 -26.77 -7.59
C GLN A 31 0.07 -25.68 -8.13
N SER A 32 0.99 -26.06 -9.04
CA SER A 32 1.87 -25.13 -9.74
C SER A 32 1.08 -24.13 -10.59
N ASN A 33 0.14 -24.64 -11.39
CA ASN A 33 -0.72 -23.82 -12.24
C ASN A 33 -1.62 -22.89 -11.42
N GLU A 34 -2.19 -23.38 -10.33
CA GLU A 34 -3.00 -22.58 -9.40
C GLU A 34 -2.17 -21.44 -8.79
N LEU A 35 -0.96 -21.72 -8.29
CA LEU A 35 -0.06 -20.71 -7.74
C LEU A 35 0.28 -19.63 -8.78
N LYS A 36 0.60 -20.05 -10.02
CA LYS A 36 0.91 -19.14 -11.13
C LYS A 36 -0.28 -18.23 -11.43
N GLU A 37 -1.48 -18.78 -11.48
CA GLU A 37 -2.70 -18.01 -11.73
C GLU A 37 -2.96 -17.00 -10.60
N GLN A 38 -2.88 -17.44 -9.34
CA GLN A 38 -3.06 -16.56 -8.19
C GLN A 38 -2.06 -15.39 -8.18
N ILE A 39 -0.79 -15.64 -8.49
CA ILE A 39 0.24 -14.60 -8.61
C ILE A 39 -0.07 -13.64 -9.78
N ALA A 40 -0.50 -14.17 -10.92
CA ALA A 40 -0.86 -13.36 -12.08
C ALA A 40 -2.07 -12.45 -11.80
N GLN A 41 -3.06 -12.92 -11.04
CA GLN A 41 -4.23 -12.15 -10.65
C GLN A 41 -3.89 -10.90 -9.81
N ILE A 42 -2.71 -10.81 -9.20
CA ILE A 42 -2.25 -9.59 -8.52
C ILE A 42 -2.10 -8.41 -9.51
N ALA A 43 -1.88 -8.68 -10.80
CA ALA A 43 -1.84 -7.65 -11.83
C ALA A 43 -3.21 -7.00 -12.10
N ASP A 44 -4.31 -7.66 -11.72
CA ASP A 44 -5.64 -7.10 -11.85
C ASP A 44 -5.86 -6.00 -10.80
N ALA A 45 -6.34 -4.84 -11.26
CA ALA A 45 -6.70 -3.73 -10.38
C ALA A 45 -7.95 -4.05 -9.54
N GLU A 46 -8.80 -4.95 -10.01
CA GLU A 46 -10.02 -5.39 -9.34
C GLU A 46 -9.80 -6.49 -8.30
N ASN A 47 -8.58 -7.05 -8.26
CA ASN A 47 -8.19 -8.03 -7.24
C ASN A 47 -8.40 -7.48 -5.83
N ARG A 48 -9.14 -8.24 -5.01
CA ARG A 48 -9.53 -7.84 -3.65
C ARG A 48 -8.34 -7.59 -2.73
N ILE A 49 -7.29 -8.40 -2.83
CA ILE A 49 -6.07 -8.25 -2.01
C ILE A 49 -5.33 -6.98 -2.42
N ARG A 50 -5.18 -6.74 -3.73
CA ARG A 50 -4.53 -5.51 -4.23
C ARG A 50 -5.27 -4.26 -3.78
N LYS A 51 -6.60 -4.23 -3.89
CA LYS A 51 -7.43 -3.12 -3.40
C LYS A 51 -7.24 -2.91 -1.90
N LEU A 52 -7.32 -3.98 -1.11
CA LEU A 52 -7.11 -3.92 0.34
C LEU A 52 -5.75 -3.32 0.72
N ILE A 53 -4.67 -3.77 0.07
CA ILE A 53 -3.32 -3.25 0.31
C ILE A 53 -3.21 -1.78 -0.08
N ARG A 54 -3.74 -1.40 -1.25
CA ARG A 54 -3.80 0.00 -1.71
C ARG A 54 -4.53 0.88 -0.71
N ASP A 55 -5.72 0.44 -0.27
CA ASP A 55 -6.56 1.23 0.62
C ASP A 55 -5.91 1.37 2.01
N ARG A 56 -5.22 0.33 2.51
CA ARG A 56 -4.40 0.42 3.75
C ARG A 56 -3.27 1.43 3.63
N VAL A 57 -2.53 1.42 2.51
CA VAL A 57 -1.46 2.39 2.24
C VAL A 57 -2.03 3.81 2.18
N TYR A 58 -3.10 4.01 1.40
CA TYR A 58 -3.75 5.30 1.24
C TYR A 58 -4.25 5.84 2.58
N ASN A 59 -5.01 5.03 3.32
CA ASN A 59 -5.58 5.43 4.61
C ASN A 59 -4.49 5.75 5.64
N PHE A 60 -3.38 5.01 5.64
CA PHE A 60 -2.25 5.32 6.52
C PHE A 60 -1.65 6.69 6.20
N ILE A 61 -1.30 6.94 4.93
CA ILE A 61 -0.73 8.23 4.52
C ILE A 61 -1.73 9.36 4.80
N PHE A 62 -2.99 9.18 4.42
CA PHE A 62 -4.06 10.16 4.61
C PHE A 62 -4.27 10.51 6.08
N SER A 63 -4.29 9.51 6.95
CA SER A 63 -4.42 9.71 8.40
C SER A 63 -3.25 10.50 8.98
N MET A 64 -2.03 10.20 8.53
CA MET A 64 -0.81 10.89 8.96
C MET A 64 -0.81 12.37 8.54
N ILE A 65 -1.18 12.69 7.30
CA ILE A 65 -1.18 14.08 6.81
C ILE A 65 -2.37 14.91 7.32
N SER A 66 -3.47 14.25 7.70
CA SER A 66 -4.67 14.93 8.18
C SER A 66 -4.51 15.44 9.61
N SER A 67 -3.79 14.70 10.47
CA SER A 67 -3.64 15.02 11.88
C SER A 67 -2.27 15.66 12.19
N PRO A 68 -2.19 16.99 12.42
CA PRO A 68 -0.96 17.65 12.83
C PRO A 68 -0.70 17.39 14.32
N GLY A 69 -0.38 16.14 14.66
CA GLY A 69 -0.01 15.72 16.01
C GLY A 69 1.31 14.94 15.97
N PRO A 70 1.96 14.71 17.13
CA PRO A 70 3.17 13.90 17.18
C PRO A 70 2.88 12.54 16.54
N SER A 71 3.61 12.26 15.44
CA SER A 71 3.50 11.07 14.59
C SER A 71 3.70 9.74 15.35
N SER A 72 4.14 9.82 16.62
CA SER A 72 4.44 8.70 17.50
C SER A 72 3.23 7.89 17.97
N ARG A 73 1.99 8.31 17.66
CA ARG A 73 0.77 7.65 18.17
C ARG A 73 0.01 6.79 17.15
N GLN A 74 0.35 6.80 15.87
CA GLN A 74 -0.34 5.96 14.89
C GLN A 74 0.37 4.62 14.71
N GLN A 75 -0.36 3.55 15.05
CA GLN A 75 0.11 2.19 14.83
C GLN A 75 0.22 1.92 13.33
N PHE A 76 1.31 1.26 12.94
CA PHE A 76 1.53 0.89 11.55
C PHE A 76 0.51 -0.17 11.11
N PRO A 77 -0.13 -0.04 9.93
CA PRO A 77 -1.17 -0.95 9.49
C PRO A 77 -0.66 -2.40 9.41
N PRO A 78 -1.42 -3.38 9.93
CA PRO A 78 -1.04 -4.78 9.87
C PRO A 78 -0.99 -5.27 8.42
N GLY A 79 -0.05 -6.18 8.14
CA GLY A 79 0.18 -6.74 6.81
C GLY A 79 0.99 -5.83 5.87
N LEU A 80 1.44 -4.66 6.32
CA LEU A 80 2.33 -3.79 5.54
C LEU A 80 3.74 -3.68 6.15
N SER A 81 4.06 -4.43 7.21
CA SER A 81 5.33 -4.34 7.93
C SER A 81 6.56 -4.59 7.05
N VAL A 82 6.41 -5.41 6.00
CA VAL A 82 7.47 -5.70 5.01
C VAL A 82 7.90 -4.45 4.24
N ILE A 83 7.01 -3.48 4.06
CA ILE A 83 7.28 -2.23 3.32
C ILE A 83 7.32 -1.01 4.25
N ARG A 84 7.66 -1.23 5.53
CA ARG A 84 7.59 -0.19 6.56
C ARG A 84 8.47 1.00 6.23
N GLU A 85 9.70 0.75 5.80
CA GLU A 85 10.70 1.79 5.57
C GLU A 85 10.28 2.65 4.37
N GLU A 86 9.91 2.03 3.26
CA GLU A 86 9.48 2.68 2.04
C GLU A 86 8.19 3.49 2.25
N LEU A 87 7.22 2.91 2.98
CA LEU A 87 5.98 3.61 3.29
C LEU A 87 6.23 4.80 4.23
N SER A 88 7.14 4.67 5.19
CA SER A 88 7.48 5.76 6.12
C SER A 88 8.18 6.90 5.40
N GLU A 89 9.10 6.60 4.49
CA GLU A 89 9.78 7.60 3.67
C GLU A 89 8.77 8.36 2.79
N LEU A 90 7.90 7.63 2.08
CA LEU A 90 6.86 8.21 1.24
C LEU A 90 5.93 9.12 2.06
N THR A 91 5.48 8.64 3.22
CA THR A 91 4.64 9.41 4.14
C THR A 91 5.34 10.68 4.61
N GLY A 92 6.62 10.61 4.94
CA GLY A 92 7.42 11.76 5.35
C GLY A 92 7.53 12.86 4.28
N ARG A 93 7.62 12.47 3.01
CA ARG A 93 7.61 13.41 1.87
C ARG A 93 6.25 14.12 1.76
N PHE A 94 5.14 13.38 1.86
CA PHE A 94 3.81 13.99 1.87
C PHE A 94 3.61 14.92 3.05
N LEU A 95 3.98 14.51 4.26
CA LEU A 95 3.91 15.34 5.48
C LEU A 95 4.63 16.67 5.30
N ARG A 96 5.83 16.67 4.71
CA ARG A 96 6.58 17.90 4.46
C ARG A 96 5.82 18.86 3.56
N ILE A 97 5.26 18.34 2.46
CA ILE A 97 4.50 19.14 1.49
C ILE A 97 3.21 19.69 2.13
N THR A 98 2.45 18.84 2.81
CA THR A 98 1.17 19.24 3.42
C THR A 98 1.36 20.21 4.58
N ASN A 99 2.40 20.02 5.40
CA ASN A 99 2.72 20.95 6.48
C ASN A 99 3.17 22.31 5.95
N HIS A 100 4.04 22.33 4.94
CA HIS A 100 4.45 23.58 4.30
C HIS A 100 3.25 24.32 3.70
N ASN A 101 2.42 23.59 2.93
CA ASN A 101 1.22 24.17 2.33
C ASN A 101 0.25 24.74 3.38
N ARG A 102 0.01 24.02 4.48
CA ARG A 102 -0.80 24.49 5.59
C ARG A 102 -0.20 25.71 6.29
N GLN A 103 1.12 25.76 6.45
CA GLN A 103 1.81 26.87 7.12
C GLN A 103 1.77 28.15 6.29
N ILE A 104 1.97 28.06 4.97
CA ILE A 104 2.03 29.23 4.09
C ILE A 104 0.63 29.71 3.68
N PHE A 105 -0.27 28.79 3.35
CA PHE A 105 -1.56 29.11 2.75
C PHE A 105 -2.76 28.84 3.67
N GLY A 106 -2.54 28.34 4.90
CA GLY A 106 -3.62 27.95 5.81
C GLY A 106 -4.60 29.08 6.11
N THR A 107 -4.08 30.28 6.38
CA THR A 107 -4.93 31.48 6.61
C THR A 107 -5.74 31.83 5.37
N TYR A 108 -5.10 31.84 4.20
CA TYR A 108 -5.76 32.11 2.92
C TYR A 108 -6.88 31.11 2.60
N TYR A 109 -6.63 29.80 2.79
CA TYR A 109 -7.67 28.78 2.63
C TYR A 109 -8.81 28.97 3.63
N GLY A 110 -8.49 29.31 4.88
CA GLY A 110 -9.50 29.60 5.90
C GLY A 110 -10.40 30.78 5.55
N GLU A 111 -9.83 31.86 5.00
CA GLU A 111 -10.58 33.03 4.55
C GLU A 111 -11.47 32.71 3.35
N LEU A 112 -10.97 31.95 2.37
CA LEU A 112 -11.74 31.51 1.22
C LEU A 112 -12.95 30.66 1.64
N VAL A 113 -12.73 29.69 2.55
CA VAL A 113 -13.80 28.85 3.08
C VAL A 113 -14.85 29.69 3.82
N LYS A 114 -14.42 30.63 4.67
CA LYS A 114 -15.35 31.54 5.37
C LYS A 114 -16.18 32.36 4.39
N LYS A 115 -15.57 32.88 3.33
CA LYS A 115 -16.26 33.66 2.29
C LYS A 115 -17.35 32.81 1.62
N LEU A 116 -17.00 31.60 1.18
CA LEU A 116 -17.94 30.67 0.52
C LEU A 116 -19.09 30.25 1.46
N MET A 117 -18.81 30.07 2.76
CA MET A 117 -19.85 29.75 3.74
C MET A 117 -20.83 30.90 3.94
N ASN A 118 -20.33 32.15 3.91
CA ASN A 118 -21.17 33.34 4.07
C ASN A 118 -21.97 33.69 2.81
N GLU A 119 -21.53 33.28 1.63
CA GLU A 119 -22.27 33.45 0.36
C GLU A 119 -23.42 32.45 0.17
N CYS A 120 -23.49 31.40 1.00
CA CYS A 120 -24.58 30.41 1.01
C CYS A 120 -25.71 30.74 2.01
N ILE A 121 -25.69 31.90 2.67
CA ILE A 121 -26.72 32.42 3.57
C ILE A 121 -27.31 33.68 2.95
#